data_AF-A0A954XHF0-F1
#
_entry.id   AF-A0A954XHF0-F1
#
_cell.length_a   1.000
_cell.length_b   1.000
_cell.length_c   1.000
_cell.angle_alpha   90.00
_cell.angle_beta   90.00
_cell.angle_gamma   90.00
#
_symmetry.space_group_name_H-M   'P 1'
#
loop_
_entity.id
_entity.type
_entity.pdbx_description
1 polymer ?
#
loop_
_entity_poly.entity_id
_entity_poly.type
_entity_poly.pdbx_seq_one_letter_code
_entity_poly.pdbx_strand_id
1 'polypeptide(L)'
;MMHAEWRESDLPTVSERDEWLGVLLEDELVAYRLAYFVTKSAPFNEAIDADIHAVRLEHCYDSLIASLPQRELEIFNSLSPGEKMDDLVDSIARSYMDTGDTERACQLFEKSIRRRPWMPNGYVFAAACRHRAHDDVEANRLLQLSDSTVIPKSARLIEVENKFRRDVEH
;
A
#
# COMPACT_ATOMS: atom_id res chain seq x y z
N MET A 1 22.51 37.35 -3.23
CA MET A 1 21.40 36.65 -3.91
C MET A 1 22.00 35.47 -4.64
N MET A 2 21.76 34.24 -4.19
CA MET A 2 22.07 33.06 -5.01
C MET A 2 20.91 32.88 -5.98
N HIS A 3 21.16 33.09 -7.27
CA HIS A 3 20.22 32.72 -8.31
C HIS A 3 20.30 31.20 -8.47
N ALA A 4 19.28 30.49 -7.98
CA ALA A 4 19.12 29.09 -8.34
C ALA A 4 18.69 29.04 -9.81
N GLU A 5 19.54 28.53 -10.68
CA GLU A 5 19.19 28.23 -12.07
C GLU A 5 18.49 26.86 -12.10
N TRP A 6 17.33 26.80 -12.74
CA TRP A 6 16.61 25.55 -12.97
C TRP A 6 17.45 24.58 -13.80
N ARG A 7 17.56 23.32 -13.36
CA ARG A 7 18.26 22.26 -14.05
C ARG A 7 17.37 21.02 -14.15
N GLU A 8 16.96 20.69 -15.36
CA GLU A 8 16.10 19.53 -15.61
C GLU A 8 16.80 18.20 -15.27
N SER A 9 18.13 18.17 -15.37
CA SER A 9 18.96 17.03 -14.94
C SER A 9 18.87 16.72 -13.45
N ASP A 10 18.42 17.68 -12.64
CA ASP A 10 18.30 17.54 -11.20
C ASP A 10 16.92 16.98 -10.80
N LEU A 11 16.03 16.78 -11.77
CA LEU A 11 14.75 16.10 -11.55
C LEU A 11 14.98 14.59 -11.39
N PRO A 12 14.40 13.96 -10.35
CA PRO A 12 14.49 12.52 -10.20
C PRO A 12 13.79 11.82 -11.37
N THR A 13 14.37 10.71 -11.80
CA THR A 13 13.69 9.75 -12.68
C THR A 13 12.44 9.20 -11.97
N VAL A 14 11.53 8.61 -12.75
CA VAL A 14 10.34 7.92 -12.21
C VAL A 14 10.74 6.86 -11.18
N SER A 15 11.77 6.07 -11.48
CA SER A 15 12.27 5.03 -10.56
C SER A 15 12.81 5.60 -9.26
N GLU A 16 13.58 6.69 -9.31
CA GLU A 16 14.12 7.34 -8.10
C GLU A 16 13.00 7.95 -7.27
N ARG A 17 12.03 8.62 -7.92
CA ARG A 17 10.85 9.14 -7.24
C ARG A 17 10.08 8.02 -6.53
N ASP A 18 9.84 6.92 -7.22
CA ASP A 18 9.07 5.80 -6.68
C ASP A 18 9.80 5.13 -5.51
N GLU A 19 11.13 4.99 -5.58
CA GLU A 19 11.94 4.54 -4.45
C GLU A 19 11.85 5.50 -3.25
N TRP A 20 11.97 6.81 -3.48
CA TRP A 20 11.92 7.82 -2.43
C TRP A 20 10.57 7.87 -1.74
N LEU A 21 9.48 7.75 -2.51
CA LEU A 21 8.10 7.75 -2.02
C LEU A 21 7.65 6.36 -1.54
N GLY A 22 8.44 5.32 -1.81
CA GLY A 22 8.10 3.93 -1.52
C GLY A 22 6.94 3.40 -2.36
N VAL A 23 6.67 3.97 -3.53
CA VAL A 23 5.61 3.52 -4.45
C VAL A 23 5.91 2.09 -4.87
N LEU A 24 4.88 1.24 -4.81
CA LEU A 24 4.97 -0.17 -5.18
C LEU A 24 4.14 -0.48 -6.42
N LEU A 25 4.38 -1.66 -6.99
CA LEU A 25 3.64 -2.19 -8.13
C LEU A 25 2.13 -2.27 -7.85
N GLU A 26 1.77 -2.64 -6.62
CA GLU A 26 0.40 -2.67 -6.12
C GLU A 26 -0.28 -1.31 -6.21
N ASP A 27 0.47 -0.21 -6.04
CA ASP A 27 -0.07 1.14 -6.13
C ASP A 27 -0.40 1.49 -7.57
N GLU A 28 0.47 1.10 -8.49
CA GLU A 28 0.22 1.26 -9.92
C GLU A 28 -0.99 0.45 -10.36
N LEU A 29 -1.13 -0.79 -9.89
CA LEU A 29 -2.30 -1.63 -10.15
C LEU A 29 -3.61 -0.96 -9.72
N VAL A 30 -3.65 -0.44 -8.48
CA VAL A 30 -4.83 0.27 -7.98
C VAL A 30 -5.06 1.56 -8.77
N ALA A 31 -4.00 2.31 -9.09
CA ALA A 31 -4.09 3.55 -9.85
C ALA A 31 -4.66 3.32 -11.26
N TYR A 32 -4.17 2.31 -12.01
CA TYR A 32 -4.69 1.99 -13.34
C TYR A 32 -6.16 1.57 -13.27
N ARG A 33 -6.55 0.79 -12.26
CA ARG A 33 -7.94 0.35 -12.12
C ARG A 33 -8.87 1.52 -11.77
N LEU A 34 -8.46 2.40 -10.87
CA LEU A 34 -9.21 3.61 -10.54
C LEU A 34 -9.32 4.55 -11.75
N ALA A 35 -8.22 4.78 -12.47
CA ALA A 35 -8.21 5.61 -13.67
C ALA A 35 -9.11 5.05 -14.78
N TYR A 36 -9.16 3.72 -14.93
CA TYR A 36 -10.10 3.05 -15.84
C TYR A 36 -11.54 3.37 -15.45
N PHE A 37 -11.90 3.22 -14.18
CA PHE A 37 -13.25 3.52 -13.70
C PHE A 37 -13.63 4.98 -13.88
N VAL A 38 -12.71 5.92 -13.64
CA VAL A 38 -12.93 7.35 -13.90
C VAL A 38 -13.18 7.59 -15.39
N THR A 39 -12.35 7.02 -16.27
CA THR A 39 -12.51 7.15 -17.73
C THR A 39 -13.83 6.60 -18.23
N LYS A 40 -14.36 5.54 -17.59
CA LYS A 40 -15.67 4.95 -17.92
C LYS A 40 -16.86 5.68 -17.29
N SER A 41 -16.63 6.71 -16.49
CA SER A 41 -17.66 7.49 -15.79
C SER A 41 -17.85 8.87 -16.41
N ALA A 42 -19.06 9.43 -16.32
CA ALA A 42 -19.32 10.80 -16.77
C ALA A 42 -18.59 11.83 -15.87
N PRO A 43 -18.10 12.96 -16.44
CA PRO A 43 -18.20 13.34 -17.86
C PRO A 43 -17.08 12.77 -18.75
N PHE A 44 -16.13 12.03 -18.18
CA PHE A 44 -14.92 11.60 -18.90
C PHE A 44 -15.19 10.59 -20.01
N ASN A 45 -16.23 9.76 -19.86
CA ASN A 45 -16.65 8.81 -20.89
C ASN A 45 -17.26 9.47 -22.14
N GLU A 46 -17.51 10.78 -22.12
CA GLU A 46 -18.03 11.55 -23.26
C GLU A 46 -16.91 12.12 -24.15
N ALA A 47 -15.65 12.04 -23.71
CA ALA A 47 -14.51 12.47 -24.50
C ALA A 47 -14.34 11.59 -25.75
N ILE A 48 -13.92 12.20 -26.87
CA ILE A 48 -13.78 11.51 -28.17
C ILE A 48 -12.77 10.35 -28.13
N ASP A 49 -11.81 10.40 -27.21
CA ASP A 49 -10.74 9.44 -27.01
C ASP A 49 -10.92 8.58 -25.74
N ALA A 50 -12.08 8.65 -25.07
CA ALA A 50 -12.34 7.93 -23.83
C ALA A 50 -12.13 6.41 -23.97
N ASP A 51 -12.59 5.81 -25.08
CA ASP A 51 -12.41 4.38 -25.32
C ASP A 51 -10.95 4.00 -25.58
N ILE A 52 -10.19 4.85 -26.26
CA ILE A 52 -8.75 4.64 -26.49
C ILE A 52 -8.02 4.64 -25.14
N HIS A 53 -8.35 5.59 -24.27
CA HIS A 53 -7.78 5.66 -22.93
C HIS A 53 -8.18 4.46 -22.07
N ALA A 54 -9.44 4.04 -22.10
CA ALA A 54 -9.90 2.89 -21.33
C ALA A 54 -9.19 1.60 -21.75
N VAL A 55 -9.08 1.33 -23.06
CA VAL A 55 -8.36 0.15 -23.57
C VAL A 55 -6.89 0.18 -23.17
N ARG A 56 -6.24 1.35 -23.24
CA ARG A 56 -4.84 1.49 -22.81
C ARG A 56 -4.68 1.21 -21.31
N LEU A 57 -5.55 1.76 -20.47
CA LEU A 57 -5.50 1.57 -19.03
C LEU A 57 -5.74 0.12 -18.64
N GLU A 58 -6.70 -0.55 -19.30
CA GLU A 58 -6.97 -1.98 -19.11
C GLU A 58 -5.76 -2.83 -19.51
N HIS A 59 -5.13 -2.54 -20.66
CA HIS A 59 -3.91 -3.23 -21.08
C HIS A 59 -2.74 -3.05 -20.11
N CYS A 60 -2.54 -1.84 -19.58
CA CYS A 60 -1.53 -1.57 -18.56
C CYS A 60 -1.81 -2.39 -17.29
N TYR A 61 -3.06 -2.39 -16.82
CA TYR A 61 -3.47 -3.17 -15.66
C TYR A 61 -3.23 -4.67 -15.86
N ASP A 62 -3.64 -5.24 -17.00
CA ASP A 62 -3.46 -6.66 -17.30
C ASP A 62 -1.98 -7.06 -17.39
N SER A 63 -1.15 -6.18 -17.98
CA SER A 63 0.29 -6.39 -18.07
C SER A 63 0.95 -6.41 -16.69
N LEU A 64 0.53 -5.53 -15.79
CA LEU A 64 1.02 -5.52 -14.41
C LEU A 64 0.58 -6.78 -13.64
N ILE A 65 -0.69 -7.19 -13.77
CA ILE A 65 -1.18 -8.44 -13.16
C ILE A 65 -0.37 -9.64 -13.65
N ALA A 66 -0.06 -9.71 -14.94
CA ALA A 66 0.74 -10.77 -15.52
C ALA A 66 2.21 -10.76 -15.05
N SER A 67 2.70 -9.63 -14.54
CA SER A 67 4.06 -9.48 -14.02
C SER A 67 4.17 -9.83 -12.52
N LEU A 68 3.05 -10.01 -11.82
CA LEU A 68 3.06 -10.33 -10.40
C LEU A 68 3.74 -11.70 -10.15
N PRO A 69 4.58 -11.81 -9.11
CA PRO A 69 5.04 -13.11 -8.62
C PRO A 69 3.85 -14.03 -8.37
N GLN A 70 3.99 -15.33 -8.71
CA GLN A 70 2.91 -16.32 -8.64
C GLN A 70 2.16 -16.29 -7.29
N ARG A 71 2.91 -16.18 -6.18
CA ARG A 71 2.31 -16.13 -4.84
C ARG A 71 1.52 -14.84 -4.58
N GLU A 72 2.02 -13.69 -5.05
CA GLU A 72 1.29 -12.41 -4.94
C GLU A 72 0.04 -12.42 -5.83
N LEU A 73 0.12 -13.04 -7.01
CA LEU A 73 -1.02 -13.23 -7.90
C LEU A 73 -2.11 -14.12 -7.26
N GLU A 74 -1.73 -15.21 -6.58
CA GLU A 74 -2.66 -16.08 -5.85
C GLU A 74 -3.36 -15.32 -4.72
N ILE A 75 -2.60 -14.59 -3.90
CA ILE A 75 -3.14 -13.72 -2.87
C ILE A 75 -4.09 -12.70 -3.49
N PHE A 76 -3.64 -11.96 -4.50
CA PHE A 76 -4.42 -10.96 -5.22
C PHE A 76 -5.76 -11.55 -5.68
N ASN A 77 -5.75 -12.73 -6.31
CA ASN A 77 -6.97 -13.37 -6.80
C ASN A 77 -7.94 -13.78 -5.68
N SER A 78 -7.43 -14.08 -4.47
CA SER A 78 -8.25 -14.41 -3.30
C SER A 78 -8.90 -13.19 -2.62
N LEU A 79 -8.37 -11.98 -2.85
CA LEU A 79 -8.87 -10.76 -2.22
C LEU A 79 -10.24 -10.34 -2.78
N SER A 80 -11.09 -9.81 -1.91
CA SER A 80 -12.35 -9.19 -2.33
C SER A 80 -12.11 -7.91 -3.13
N PRO A 81 -13.09 -7.44 -3.93
CA PRO A 81 -12.96 -6.19 -4.67
C PRO A 81 -12.64 -4.97 -3.80
N GLY A 82 -13.17 -4.92 -2.56
CA GLY A 82 -12.85 -3.83 -1.62
C GLY A 82 -11.40 -3.87 -1.17
N GLU A 83 -10.89 -5.05 -0.79
CA GLU A 83 -9.49 -5.24 -0.39
C GLU A 83 -8.49 -4.93 -1.52
N LYS A 84 -8.90 -5.16 -2.77
CA LYS A 84 -8.10 -4.80 -3.95
C LYS A 84 -8.00 -3.29 -4.16
N MET A 85 -8.98 -2.51 -3.72
CA MET A 85 -9.10 -1.09 -4.09
C MET A 85 -8.81 -0.13 -2.95
N ASP A 86 -9.09 -0.51 -1.71
CA ASP A 86 -8.89 0.36 -0.54
C ASP A 86 -7.39 0.48 -0.20
N ASP A 87 -6.72 -0.67 -0.08
CA ASP A 87 -5.31 -0.75 0.29
C ASP A 87 -4.73 -2.13 -0.06
N LEU A 88 -4.29 -2.27 -1.30
CA LEU A 88 -3.83 -3.54 -1.82
C LEU A 88 -2.56 -4.05 -1.10
N VAL A 89 -1.64 -3.13 -0.80
CA VAL A 89 -0.37 -3.47 -0.11
C VAL A 89 -0.64 -4.01 1.28
N ASP A 90 -1.47 -3.34 2.09
CA ASP A 90 -1.83 -3.86 3.42
C ASP A 90 -2.59 -5.19 3.32
N SER A 91 -3.47 -5.35 2.33
CA SER A 91 -4.23 -6.59 2.15
C SER A 91 -3.33 -7.77 1.79
N ILE A 92 -2.36 -7.58 0.91
CA ILE A 92 -1.34 -8.59 0.58
C ILE A 92 -0.45 -8.88 1.79
N ALA A 93 0.02 -7.84 2.50
CA ALA A 93 0.87 -7.99 3.68
C ALA A 93 0.18 -8.80 4.79
N ARG A 94 -1.12 -8.55 5.05
CA ARG A 94 -1.90 -9.36 6.00
C ARG A 94 -2.02 -10.81 5.57
N SER A 95 -2.22 -11.08 4.27
CA SER A 95 -2.27 -12.46 3.76
C SER A 95 -0.94 -13.20 3.93
N TYR A 96 0.19 -12.52 3.70
CA TYR A 96 1.51 -13.09 4.03
C TYR A 96 1.65 -13.39 5.52
N MET A 97 1.22 -12.45 6.36
CA MET A 97 1.27 -12.60 7.81
C MET A 97 0.43 -13.81 8.27
N ASP A 98 -0.77 -13.99 7.73
CA ASP A 98 -1.70 -15.07 8.09
C ASP A 98 -1.30 -16.44 7.52
N THR A 99 -0.53 -16.46 6.43
CA THR A 99 0.08 -17.68 5.89
C THR A 99 1.45 -18.00 6.51
N GLY A 100 1.89 -17.21 7.50
CA GLY A 100 3.12 -17.45 8.27
C GLY A 100 4.40 -16.95 7.62
N ASP A 101 4.31 -16.24 6.49
CA ASP A 101 5.47 -15.56 5.88
C ASP A 101 5.64 -14.17 6.50
N THR A 102 6.03 -14.18 7.76
CA THR A 102 6.20 -12.98 8.58
C THR A 102 7.26 -12.04 7.99
N GLU A 103 8.33 -12.58 7.38
CA GLU A 103 9.38 -11.76 6.79
C GLU A 103 8.82 -10.89 5.65
N ARG A 104 8.11 -11.50 4.70
CA ARG A 104 7.52 -10.76 3.58
C ARG A 104 6.46 -9.78 4.04
N ALA A 105 5.63 -10.17 5.01
CA ALA A 105 4.64 -9.28 5.62
C ALA A 105 5.30 -8.04 6.23
N CYS A 106 6.38 -8.21 6.98
CA CYS A 106 7.07 -7.10 7.65
C CYS A 106 7.69 -6.15 6.62
N GLN A 107 8.31 -6.67 5.55
CA GLN A 107 8.82 -5.83 4.45
C GLN A 107 7.72 -4.97 3.80
N LEU A 108 6.53 -5.53 3.59
CA LEU A 108 5.41 -4.78 3.00
C LEU A 108 4.83 -3.76 3.97
N PHE A 109 4.71 -4.07 5.27
CA PHE A 109 4.25 -3.10 6.26
C PHE A 109 5.24 -1.95 6.46
N GLU A 110 6.55 -2.20 6.43
CA GLU A 110 7.57 -1.15 6.42
C GLU A 110 7.38 -0.19 5.23
N LYS A 111 7.12 -0.74 4.04
CA LYS A 111 6.81 0.05 2.85
C LYS A 111 5.48 0.80 3.01
N SER A 112 4.45 0.19 3.58
CA SER A 112 3.16 0.85 3.83
C SER A 112 3.32 2.08 4.74
N ILE A 113 4.12 1.98 5.80
CA ILE A 113 4.47 3.11 6.68
C ILE A 113 5.19 4.21 5.91
N ARG A 114 6.17 3.86 5.05
CA ARG A 114 6.90 4.85 4.24
C ARG A 114 5.97 5.62 3.30
N ARG A 115 5.02 4.92 2.67
CA ARG A 115 4.07 5.48 1.71
C ARG A 115 3.05 6.41 2.36
N ARG A 116 2.57 6.04 3.56
CA ARG A 116 1.52 6.77 4.29
C ARG A 116 1.85 6.88 5.78
N PRO A 117 2.89 7.66 6.16
CA PRO A 117 3.32 7.79 7.54
C PRO A 117 2.28 8.50 8.44
N TRP A 118 1.25 9.12 7.87
CA TRP A 118 0.15 9.73 8.61
C TRP A 118 -0.98 8.76 8.94
N MET A 119 -0.94 7.53 8.43
CA MET A 119 -2.00 6.53 8.59
C MET A 119 -1.65 5.51 9.68
N PRO A 120 -2.50 5.29 10.69
CA PRO A 120 -2.16 4.42 11.82
C PRO A 120 -2.14 2.92 11.48
N ASN A 121 -2.87 2.46 10.45
CA ASN A 121 -2.98 1.04 10.11
C ASN A 121 -1.64 0.40 9.80
N GLY A 122 -0.78 1.07 9.01
CA GLY A 122 0.54 0.56 8.68
C GLY A 122 1.37 0.26 9.93
N TYR A 123 1.33 1.15 10.92
CA TYR A 123 2.03 0.97 12.19
C TYR A 123 1.46 -0.16 13.04
N VAL A 124 0.13 -0.25 13.19
CA VAL A 124 -0.51 -1.32 13.99
C VAL A 124 -0.23 -2.70 13.40
N PHE A 125 -0.34 -2.86 12.07
CA PHE A 125 -0.07 -4.15 11.44
C PHE A 125 1.44 -4.46 11.37
N ALA A 126 2.30 -3.46 11.20
CA ALA A 126 3.74 -3.66 11.36
C ALA A 126 4.10 -4.15 12.76
N ALA A 127 3.46 -3.59 13.80
CA ALA A 127 3.66 -4.02 15.18
C ALA A 127 3.24 -5.49 15.37
N ALA A 128 2.07 -5.86 14.85
CA ALA A 128 1.61 -7.25 14.87
C ALA A 128 2.59 -8.20 14.15
N CYS A 129 3.14 -7.78 13.02
CA CYS A 129 4.15 -8.55 12.30
C CYS A 129 5.44 -8.70 13.10
N ARG A 130 5.95 -7.62 13.73
CA ARG A 130 7.18 -7.64 14.54
C ARG A 130 7.08 -8.55 15.75
N HIS A 131 5.94 -8.57 16.43
CA HIS A 131 5.72 -9.50 17.52
C HIS A 131 5.65 -10.96 17.05
N ARG A 132 5.02 -11.25 15.89
CA ARG A 132 5.10 -12.59 15.28
C ARG A 132 6.54 -12.99 14.92
N ALA A 133 7.41 -12.01 14.69
CA ALA A 133 8.84 -12.19 14.48
C ALA A 133 9.66 -12.18 15.79
N HIS A 134 9.01 -12.14 16.96
CA HIS A 134 9.63 -12.07 18.28
C HIS A 134 10.47 -10.80 18.55
N ASP A 135 10.14 -9.69 17.87
CA ASP A 135 10.71 -8.37 18.10
C ASP A 135 9.71 -7.46 18.81
N ASP A 136 9.46 -7.76 20.09
CA ASP A 136 8.47 -7.05 20.91
C ASP A 136 8.87 -5.60 21.22
N VAL A 137 10.17 -5.31 21.17
CA VAL A 137 10.69 -3.95 21.37
C VAL A 137 10.25 -3.07 20.21
N GLU A 138 10.48 -3.50 18.97
CA GLU A 138 10.04 -2.74 17.80
C GLU A 138 8.52 -2.74 17.67
N ALA A 139 7.83 -3.84 18.01
CA ALA A 139 6.38 -3.89 18.02
C ALA A 139 5.77 -2.80 18.92
N ASN A 140 6.27 -2.67 20.15
CA ASN A 140 5.81 -1.63 21.08
C ASN A 140 6.14 -0.22 20.57
N ARG A 141 7.32 -0.01 19.98
CA ARG A 141 7.69 1.27 19.36
C ARG A 141 6.70 1.67 18.26
N LEU A 142 6.35 0.73 17.39
CA LEU A 142 5.40 0.96 16.30
C LEU A 142 3.99 1.27 16.80
N LEU A 143 3.52 0.61 17.87
CA LEU A 143 2.26 0.97 18.51
C LEU A 143 2.26 2.40 19.03
N GLN A 144 3.33 2.84 19.70
CA GLN A 144 3.45 4.23 20.17
C GLN A 144 3.45 5.24 19.01
N LEU A 145 4.11 4.91 17.89
CA LEU A 145 4.08 5.74 16.69
C LEU A 145 2.67 5.81 16.09
N SER A 146 1.91 4.71 16.12
CA SER A 146 0.52 4.69 15.64
C SER A 146 -0.37 5.67 16.42
N ASP A 147 -0.15 5.84 17.72
CA ASP A 147 -0.87 6.79 18.59
C ASP A 147 -0.53 8.25 18.26
N SER A 148 0.61 8.47 17.59
CA SER A 148 1.13 9.80 17.24
C SER A 148 0.71 10.27 15.83
N THR A 149 -0.03 9.44 15.09
CA THR A 149 -0.46 9.75 13.73
C THR A 149 -1.56 10.81 13.69
N VAL A 150 -1.62 11.57 12.59
CA VAL A 150 -2.60 12.67 12.42
C VAL A 150 -4.02 12.12 12.19
N ILE A 151 -4.14 10.99 11.50
CA ILE A 151 -5.43 10.37 11.22
C ILE A 151 -5.83 9.47 12.40
N PRO A 152 -7.03 9.67 12.98
CA PRO A 152 -7.46 8.84 14.09
C PRO A 152 -7.69 7.39 13.65
N LYS A 153 -7.42 6.46 14.57
CA LYS A 153 -7.70 5.04 14.37
C LYS A 153 -9.20 4.80 14.20
N SER A 154 -9.58 3.98 13.23
CA SER A 154 -10.95 3.51 13.12
C SER A 154 -11.30 2.57 14.29
N ALA A 155 -12.59 2.45 14.64
CA ALA A 155 -13.03 1.53 15.69
C ALA A 155 -12.54 0.09 15.46
N ARG A 156 -12.61 -0.38 14.20
CA ARG A 156 -12.07 -1.68 13.79
C ARG A 156 -10.57 -1.80 14.05
N LEU A 157 -9.79 -0.75 13.80
CA LEU A 157 -8.35 -0.78 14.02
C LEU A 157 -8.00 -0.80 15.51
N ILE A 158 -8.77 -0.07 16.33
CA ILE A 158 -8.64 -0.10 17.79
C ILE A 158 -8.92 -1.50 18.33
N GLU A 159 -9.93 -2.20 17.81
CA GLU A 159 -10.21 -3.60 18.19
C GLU A 159 -9.05 -4.54 17.87
N VAL A 160 -8.45 -4.41 16.68
CA VAL A 160 -7.28 -5.19 16.25
C VAL A 160 -6.10 -4.93 17.18
N GLU A 161 -5.81 -3.66 17.47
CA GLU A 161 -4.72 -3.27 18.35
C GLU A 161 -4.94 -3.78 19.78
N ASN A 162 -6.15 -3.66 20.33
CA ASN A 162 -6.46 -4.13 21.68
C ASN A 162 -6.38 -5.65 21.79
N LYS A 163 -6.71 -6.39 20.72
CA LYS A 163 -6.45 -7.83 20.67
C LYS A 163 -4.95 -8.10 20.74
N PHE A 164 -4.19 -7.40 19.90
CA PHE A 164 -2.75 -7.55 19.85
C PHE A 164 -2.04 -7.22 21.17
N ARG A 165 -2.36 -6.10 21.82
CA ARG A 165 -1.78 -5.71 23.11
C ARG A 165 -1.99 -6.77 24.19
N ARG A 166 -3.15 -7.44 24.19
CA ARG A 166 -3.43 -8.56 25.11
C ARG A 166 -2.57 -9.79 24.85
N ASP A 167 -2.24 -10.05 23.58
CA ASP A 167 -1.39 -11.18 23.20
C ASP A 167 0.09 -10.92 23.57
N VAL A 168 0.53 -9.66 23.64
CA VAL A 168 1.91 -9.26 24.02
C VAL A 168 2.11 -9.25 25.55
N GLU A 169 1.06 -9.04 26.34
CA GLU A 169 1.11 -8.95 27.81
C GLU A 169 1.01 -10.30 28.54
N HIS A 170 0.89 -11.42 27.82
CA HIS A 170 0.71 -12.78 28.35
C HIS A 170 1.79 -13.75 27.86
#